data_AF-A0A8J2ZBA2-F1
#
_entry.id   AF-A0A8J2ZBA2-F1
#
_cell.length_a   1.000
_cell.length_b   1.000
_cell.length_c   1.000
_cell.angle_alpha   90.00
_cell.angle_beta   90.00
_cell.angle_gamma   90.00
#
_symmetry.space_group_name_H-M   'P 1'
#
loop_
_entity.id
_entity.type
_entity.pdbx_description
1 polymer ?
#
loop_
_entity_poly.entity_id
_entity_poly.type
_entity_poly.pdbx_seq_one_letter_code
_entity_poly.pdbx_strand_id
1 'polypeptide(L)'
;MSWRSDRRAPRRRRAPLLALLAPLALAACGDLPQPFRGRPGALGAQLAAPPALRIAVPSPTEALLAADSADLLAEALAEALRAAEIPAAATEPLPLDWRLRVEARREGGARAVVPRFALADADGTELGAVTGAPVPLRAWAEGDAEALRAAARAAAPGIAEIVVRVEAARKATDPAALAAGPPRLRLMPVRGAPGDGNTALTARMREFLAGRGFLVQDGADRAEFGVEGVVAMAPGASPAVQRVEVQWIVTRRDGQELGRVLQLNEVPRGSLDGLWGDVAYVVAQEASGGVRDVIRNAGGLPGPAPAASPASAAPQARPPADPPAPPRLR
;
A
#
# COMPACT_ATOMS: atom_id res chain seq x y z
N MET A 1 71.94 64.35 43.45
CA MET A 1 71.63 65.19 42.25
C MET A 1 71.16 64.26 41.15
N SER A 2 69.85 64.19 40.85
CA SER A 2 69.11 65.08 39.92
C SER A 2 69.14 64.56 38.46
N TRP A 3 67.93 64.20 37.97
CA TRP A 3 67.40 64.15 36.58
C TRP A 3 67.92 63.06 35.59
N ARG A 4 67.11 62.03 35.27
CA ARG A 4 66.03 61.89 34.26
C ARG A 4 66.49 61.99 32.79
N SER A 5 66.26 60.93 32.01
CA SER A 5 65.37 61.00 30.85
C SER A 5 64.99 59.61 30.31
N ASP A 6 63.76 59.57 29.84
CA ASP A 6 62.88 58.46 29.46
C ASP A 6 62.98 58.19 27.96
N ARG A 7 62.93 56.92 27.50
CA ARG A 7 62.42 56.56 26.15
C ARG A 7 61.79 55.17 26.15
N ARG A 8 60.46 55.15 26.04
CA ARG A 8 59.62 53.97 25.74
C ARG A 8 59.73 53.57 24.26
N ALA A 9 59.70 52.27 23.98
CA ALA A 9 59.43 51.70 22.65
C ALA A 9 58.25 50.69 22.72
N PRO A 10 57.41 50.59 21.68
CA PRO A 10 56.06 50.02 21.79
C PRO A 10 55.99 48.50 21.57
N ARG A 11 55.16 47.82 22.39
CA ARG A 11 54.71 46.43 22.18
C ARG A 11 53.68 46.37 21.06
N ARG A 12 54.00 45.71 19.93
CA ARG A 12 53.00 45.34 18.91
C ARG A 12 52.16 44.16 19.41
N ARG A 13 50.95 44.44 19.88
CA ARG A 13 49.88 43.44 20.04
C ARG A 13 49.21 43.25 18.67
N ARG A 14 49.39 42.08 18.04
CA ARG A 14 48.54 41.66 16.91
C ARG A 14 47.29 41.02 17.52
N ALA A 15 46.21 41.80 17.52
CA ALA A 15 44.87 41.38 17.91
C ALA A 15 44.18 40.60 16.76
N PRO A 16 43.12 39.83 17.08
CA PRO A 16 42.65 38.69 16.31
C PRO A 16 41.66 39.12 15.22
N LEU A 17 42.00 38.93 13.95
CA LEU A 17 41.11 39.24 12.83
C LEU A 17 40.43 37.99 12.21
N LEU A 18 40.69 36.80 12.76
CA LEU A 18 40.20 35.53 12.22
C LEU A 18 38.92 35.00 12.88
N ALA A 19 38.38 35.68 13.89
CA ALA A 19 37.20 35.21 14.64
C ALA A 19 35.85 35.77 14.14
N LEU A 20 35.83 36.59 13.08
CA LEU A 20 34.61 37.27 12.60
C LEU A 20 34.04 36.74 11.26
N LEU A 21 34.67 35.73 10.66
CA LEU A 21 34.22 35.14 9.38
C LEU A 21 33.41 33.84 9.51
N ALA A 22 33.34 33.25 10.71
CA ALA A 22 32.60 32.01 10.95
C ALA A 22 31.05 32.11 10.89
N PRO A 23 30.37 33.21 11.27
CA PRO A 23 28.90 33.21 11.28
C PRO A 23 28.25 33.45 9.91
N LEU A 24 29.02 33.84 8.87
CA LEU A 24 28.49 34.08 7.51
C LEU A 24 28.33 32.79 6.68
N ALA A 25 28.92 31.67 7.10
CA ALA A 25 28.81 30.39 6.38
C ALA A 25 27.53 29.59 6.73
N LEU A 26 26.77 30.00 7.75
CA LEU A 26 25.55 29.31 8.20
C LEU A 26 24.26 29.80 7.50
N ALA A 27 24.33 30.86 6.68
CA ALA A 27 23.18 31.37 5.91
C ALA A 27 23.09 30.81 4.47
N ALA A 28 23.99 29.92 4.07
CA ALA A 28 24.04 29.37 2.71
C ALA A 28 23.08 28.18 2.47
N CYS A 29 22.39 27.69 3.49
CA CYS A 29 21.28 26.74 3.34
C CYS A 29 19.96 27.50 3.19
N GLY A 30 19.79 28.18 2.07
CA GLY A 30 18.48 28.67 1.63
C GLY A 30 17.63 27.51 1.10
N ASP A 31 16.34 27.53 1.40
CA ASP A 31 15.35 26.57 0.90
C ASP A 31 15.37 26.57 -0.64
N LEU A 32 15.78 25.46 -1.26
CA LEU A 32 15.79 25.35 -2.72
C LEU A 32 14.37 25.57 -3.25
N PRO A 33 14.17 26.38 -4.31
CA PRO A 33 12.88 26.45 -4.98
C PRO A 33 12.52 25.04 -5.43
N GLN A 34 11.42 24.50 -4.90
CA GLN A 34 10.88 23.18 -5.26
C GLN A 34 9.75 23.35 -6.29
N PRO A 35 10.05 23.50 -7.59
CA PRO A 35 9.05 23.82 -8.61
C PRO A 35 7.94 22.76 -8.77
N PHE A 36 8.11 21.57 -8.20
CA PHE A 36 7.17 20.45 -8.29
C PHE A 36 6.39 20.17 -6.99
N ARG A 37 6.61 20.92 -5.90
CA ARG A 37 5.85 20.73 -4.65
C ARG A 37 4.39 21.14 -4.88
N GLY A 38 3.48 20.17 -4.84
CA GLY A 38 2.02 20.40 -4.89
C GLY A 38 1.43 20.70 -6.28
N ARG A 39 2.24 20.74 -7.35
CA ARG A 39 1.78 20.86 -8.75
C ARG A 39 2.60 19.96 -9.68
N PRO A 40 2.50 18.63 -9.54
CA PRO A 40 3.01 17.73 -10.56
C PRO A 40 2.25 18.04 -11.85
N GLY A 41 2.95 18.51 -12.90
CA GLY A 41 2.32 18.77 -14.19
C GLY A 41 1.68 17.50 -14.78
N ALA A 42 1.15 17.58 -16.00
CA ALA A 42 0.46 16.45 -16.66
C ALA A 42 1.23 15.12 -16.59
N LEU A 43 2.57 15.17 -16.69
CA LEU A 43 3.44 14.00 -16.54
C LEU A 43 3.41 13.38 -15.14
N GLY A 44 3.39 14.19 -14.07
CA GLY A 44 3.32 13.68 -12.71
C GLY A 44 1.93 13.16 -12.33
N ALA A 45 0.87 13.69 -12.96
CA ALA A 45 -0.47 13.10 -12.87
C ALA A 45 -0.58 11.75 -13.61
N GLN A 46 0.11 11.60 -14.76
CA GLN A 46 0.20 10.33 -15.49
C GLN A 46 1.01 9.27 -14.72
N LEU A 47 2.09 9.67 -14.04
CA LEU A 47 2.87 8.77 -13.18
C LEU A 47 2.14 8.44 -11.86
N ALA A 48 1.17 9.25 -11.45
CA ALA A 48 0.28 8.98 -10.32
C ALA A 48 -0.96 8.16 -10.72
N ALA A 49 -1.03 7.64 -11.96
CA ALA A 49 -2.11 6.75 -12.36
C ALA A 49 -2.16 5.54 -11.40
N PRO A 50 -3.36 5.13 -10.95
CA PRO A 50 -3.49 3.95 -10.10
C PRO A 50 -2.81 2.77 -10.79
N PRO A 51 -1.92 2.05 -10.10
CA PRO A 51 -1.17 1.00 -10.75
C PRO A 51 -2.11 -0.11 -11.22
N ALA A 52 -1.68 -0.79 -12.29
CA ALA A 52 -2.48 -1.80 -12.96
C ALA A 52 -2.83 -2.93 -11.99
N LEU A 53 -4.03 -3.48 -12.17
CA LEU A 53 -4.50 -4.55 -11.34
C LEU A 53 -3.75 -5.85 -11.67
N ARG A 54 -3.38 -6.61 -10.63
CA ARG A 54 -2.65 -7.87 -10.74
C ARG A 54 -3.60 -9.08 -10.69
N ILE A 55 -3.23 -10.11 -11.45
CA ILE A 55 -3.88 -11.42 -11.44
C ILE A 55 -2.99 -12.43 -10.71
N ALA A 56 -3.49 -12.97 -9.61
CA ALA A 56 -2.92 -14.15 -8.98
C ALA A 56 -3.45 -15.42 -9.66
N VAL A 57 -2.54 -16.34 -9.96
CA VAL A 57 -2.84 -17.67 -10.49
C VAL A 57 -2.47 -18.69 -9.40
N PRO A 58 -3.39 -19.02 -8.48
CA PRO A 58 -3.13 -20.05 -7.47
C PRO A 58 -3.01 -21.43 -8.11
N SER A 59 -2.42 -22.38 -7.38
CA SER A 59 -2.35 -23.77 -7.81
C SER A 59 -3.76 -24.35 -7.99
N PRO A 60 -4.14 -24.78 -9.20
CA PRO A 60 -5.52 -25.18 -9.48
C PRO A 60 -5.84 -26.58 -8.95
N THR A 61 -6.60 -26.64 -7.86
CA THR A 61 -7.04 -27.88 -7.23
C THR A 61 -8.19 -28.58 -7.97
N GLU A 62 -8.95 -27.83 -8.77
CA GLU A 62 -10.10 -28.34 -9.54
C GLU A 62 -9.73 -28.70 -10.99
N ALA A 63 -8.45 -28.65 -11.34
CA ALA A 63 -7.95 -28.93 -12.69
C ALA A 63 -7.72 -30.43 -12.99
N LEU A 64 -8.07 -31.35 -12.09
CA LEU A 64 -7.81 -32.79 -12.25
C LEU A 64 -6.32 -33.12 -12.50
N LEU A 65 -5.42 -32.35 -11.89
CA LEU A 65 -3.97 -32.49 -11.97
C LEU A 65 -3.39 -32.90 -10.60
N ALA A 66 -2.22 -33.54 -10.62
CA ALA A 66 -1.40 -33.66 -9.42
C ALA A 66 -0.82 -32.28 -9.02
N ALA A 67 -0.42 -32.10 -7.76
CA ALA A 67 0.02 -30.81 -7.22
C ALA A 67 1.16 -30.18 -8.05
N ASP A 68 2.23 -30.92 -8.33
CA ASP A 68 3.38 -30.42 -9.11
C ASP A 68 2.96 -29.97 -10.53
N SER A 69 2.02 -30.70 -11.16
CA SER A 69 1.50 -30.35 -12.48
C SER A 69 0.54 -29.16 -12.44
N ALA A 70 -0.20 -29.00 -11.33
CA ALA A 70 -1.05 -27.84 -11.08
C ALA A 70 -0.18 -26.58 -10.92
N ASP A 71 0.91 -26.65 -10.17
CA ASP A 71 1.89 -25.55 -10.02
C ASP A 71 2.54 -25.21 -11.36
N LEU A 72 2.90 -26.22 -12.16
CA LEU A 72 3.43 -26.00 -13.51
C LEU A 72 2.41 -25.29 -14.41
N LEU A 73 1.14 -25.67 -14.34
CA LEU A 73 0.08 -25.00 -15.10
C LEU A 73 -0.13 -23.56 -14.63
N ALA A 74 -0.09 -23.31 -13.32
CA ALA A 74 -0.21 -21.97 -12.76
C ALA A 74 0.92 -21.05 -13.25
N GLU A 75 2.17 -21.54 -13.25
CA GLU A 75 3.31 -20.80 -13.77
C GLU A 75 3.23 -20.57 -15.29
N ALA A 76 2.81 -21.59 -16.04
CA ALA A 76 2.62 -21.46 -17.48
C ALA A 76 1.55 -20.40 -17.83
N LEU A 77 0.46 -20.34 -17.07
CA LEU A 77 -0.59 -19.32 -17.21
C LEU A 77 -0.08 -17.93 -16.84
N ALA A 78 0.63 -17.80 -15.72
CA ALA A 78 1.20 -16.52 -15.31
C ALA A 78 2.19 -15.98 -16.35
N GLU A 79 3.05 -16.83 -16.90
CA GLU A 79 3.97 -16.46 -17.99
C GLU A 79 3.23 -16.07 -19.27
N ALA A 80 2.21 -16.84 -19.68
CA ALA A 80 1.42 -16.53 -20.87
C ALA A 80 0.64 -15.20 -20.74
N LEU A 81 0.14 -14.88 -19.54
CA LEU A 81 -0.52 -13.61 -19.25
C LEU A 81 0.47 -12.45 -19.25
N ARG A 82 1.66 -12.61 -18.66
CA ARG A 82 2.73 -11.60 -18.72
C ARG A 82 3.18 -11.33 -20.15
N ALA A 83 3.30 -12.37 -20.98
CA ALA A 83 3.59 -12.23 -22.40
C ALA A 83 2.48 -11.50 -23.18
N ALA A 84 1.26 -11.45 -22.62
CA ALA A 84 0.14 -10.65 -23.11
C ALA A 84 0.04 -9.28 -22.41
N GLU A 85 1.12 -8.81 -21.76
CA GLU A 85 1.19 -7.53 -21.03
C GLU A 85 0.21 -7.43 -19.84
N ILE A 86 -0.22 -8.57 -19.28
CA ILE A 86 -1.08 -8.61 -18.10
C ILE A 86 -0.23 -8.93 -16.87
N PRO A 87 -0.20 -8.08 -15.84
CA PRO A 87 0.52 -8.36 -14.60
C PRO A 87 -0.05 -9.61 -13.90
N ALA A 88 0.65 -10.73 -14.01
CA ALA A 88 0.21 -12.01 -13.44
C ALA A 88 1.37 -12.76 -12.76
N ALA A 89 1.05 -13.48 -11.68
CA ALA A 89 2.00 -14.30 -10.94
C ALA A 89 1.34 -15.59 -10.44
N ALA A 90 2.08 -16.69 -10.48
CA ALA A 90 1.66 -17.95 -9.89
C ALA A 90 1.90 -17.90 -8.39
N THR A 91 0.86 -17.59 -7.63
CA THR A 91 0.98 -17.37 -6.18
C THR A 91 -0.39 -17.46 -5.54
N GLU A 92 -0.39 -17.48 -4.20
CA GLU A 92 -1.61 -17.25 -3.45
C GLU A 92 -2.06 -15.79 -3.59
N PRO A 93 -3.37 -15.56 -3.77
CA PRO A 93 -3.91 -14.24 -4.02
C PRO A 93 -3.88 -13.35 -2.79
N LEU A 94 -3.38 -12.12 -2.98
CA LEU A 94 -3.43 -11.04 -2.01
C LEU A 94 -4.85 -10.46 -1.89
N PRO A 95 -5.12 -9.60 -0.89
CA PRO A 95 -6.47 -9.10 -0.61
C PRO A 95 -7.17 -8.40 -1.77
N LEU A 96 -6.41 -7.80 -2.71
CA LEU A 96 -6.94 -7.05 -3.86
C LEU A 96 -6.65 -7.71 -5.22
N ASP A 97 -5.99 -8.88 -5.23
CA ASP A 97 -5.70 -9.57 -6.48
C ASP A 97 -6.99 -10.11 -7.11
N TRP A 98 -7.09 -9.96 -8.44
CA TRP A 98 -7.99 -10.84 -9.19
C TRP A 98 -7.39 -12.23 -9.26
N ARG A 99 -8.25 -13.22 -9.43
CA ARG A 99 -7.88 -14.63 -9.29
C ARG A 99 -8.24 -15.36 -10.56
N LEU A 100 -7.28 -16.06 -11.16
CA LEU A 100 -7.55 -16.99 -12.25
C LEU A 100 -7.81 -18.38 -11.67
N ARG A 101 -9.06 -18.83 -11.75
CA ARG A 101 -9.44 -20.20 -11.37
C ARG A 101 -9.40 -21.11 -12.60
N VAL A 102 -8.91 -22.33 -12.41
CA VAL A 102 -8.89 -23.34 -13.46
C VAL A 102 -9.65 -24.57 -12.98
N GLU A 103 -10.72 -24.87 -13.69
CA GLU A 103 -11.48 -26.11 -13.56
C GLU A 103 -11.18 -26.99 -14.77
N ALA A 104 -11.19 -28.31 -14.61
CA ALA A 104 -11.10 -29.21 -15.74
C ALA A 104 -12.24 -30.21 -15.73
N ARG A 105 -12.90 -30.38 -16.88
CA ARG A 105 -13.98 -31.37 -17.04
C ARG A 105 -13.61 -32.39 -18.09
N ARG A 106 -14.01 -33.63 -17.85
CA ARG A 106 -13.96 -34.71 -18.85
C ARG A 106 -15.26 -34.66 -19.64
N GLU A 107 -15.18 -34.59 -20.97
CA GLU A 107 -16.35 -34.81 -21.81
C GLU A 107 -16.71 -36.31 -21.79
N GLY A 108 -18.00 -36.63 -21.70
CA GLY A 108 -18.49 -38.01 -21.56
C GLY A 108 -18.06 -38.88 -22.74
N GLY A 109 -17.26 -39.92 -22.47
CA GLY A 109 -16.71 -40.83 -23.48
C GLY A 109 -15.49 -40.30 -24.25
N ALA A 110 -15.09 -39.04 -24.04
CA ALA A 110 -13.95 -38.44 -24.70
C ALA A 110 -12.63 -38.83 -24.03
N ARG A 111 -11.59 -39.10 -24.85
CA ARG A 111 -10.20 -39.27 -24.40
C ARG A 111 -9.51 -37.92 -24.16
N ALA A 112 -10.27 -36.90 -23.76
CA ALA A 112 -9.81 -35.53 -23.61
C ALA A 112 -10.40 -34.84 -22.38
N VAL A 113 -9.69 -33.83 -21.90
CA VAL A 113 -10.06 -32.91 -20.83
C VAL A 113 -10.21 -31.53 -21.41
N VAL A 114 -11.27 -30.82 -21.01
CA VAL A 114 -11.53 -29.44 -21.41
C VAL A 114 -11.34 -28.55 -20.17
N PRO A 115 -10.25 -27.75 -20.12
CA PRO A 115 -10.05 -26.79 -19.04
C PRO A 115 -10.94 -25.56 -19.23
N ARG A 116 -11.41 -25.00 -18.12
CA ARG A 116 -12.16 -23.75 -18.04
C ARG A 116 -11.35 -22.79 -17.17
N PHE A 117 -11.04 -21.63 -17.72
CA PHE A 117 -10.27 -20.57 -17.08
C PHE A 117 -11.22 -19.43 -16.71
N ALA A 118 -11.52 -19.27 -15.42
CA ALA A 118 -12.44 -18.27 -14.92
C ALA A 118 -11.70 -17.17 -14.18
N LEU A 119 -11.80 -15.94 -14.68
CA LEU A 119 -11.28 -14.77 -14.00
C LEU A 119 -12.32 -14.31 -12.98
N ALA A 120 -11.91 -14.22 -11.72
CA ALA A 120 -12.72 -13.67 -10.64
C ALA A 120 -12.08 -12.41 -10.07
N ASP A 121 -12.88 -11.50 -9.56
CA ASP A 121 -12.38 -10.37 -8.81
C ASP A 121 -11.86 -10.79 -7.41
N ALA A 122 -11.36 -9.83 -6.65
CA ALA A 122 -10.85 -10.04 -5.30
C ALA A 122 -11.94 -10.44 -4.28
N ASP A 123 -13.21 -10.29 -4.62
CA ASP A 123 -14.37 -10.76 -3.86
C ASP A 123 -14.80 -12.18 -4.25
N GLY A 124 -14.18 -12.76 -5.29
CA GLY A 124 -14.51 -14.09 -5.81
C GLY A 124 -15.66 -14.07 -6.83
N THR A 125 -16.17 -12.90 -7.20
CA THR A 125 -17.20 -12.75 -8.22
C THR A 125 -16.59 -13.03 -9.59
N GLU A 126 -17.19 -13.92 -10.36
CA GLU A 126 -16.70 -14.23 -11.71
C GLU A 126 -16.91 -13.04 -12.66
N LEU A 127 -15.83 -12.57 -13.25
CA LEU A 127 -15.79 -11.49 -14.24
C LEU A 127 -15.96 -12.01 -15.67
N GLY A 128 -15.68 -13.30 -15.87
CA GLY A 128 -15.86 -14.03 -17.11
C GLY A 128 -15.03 -15.32 -17.11
N ALA A 129 -15.24 -16.14 -18.12
CA ALA A 129 -14.47 -17.36 -18.31
C ALA A 129 -14.19 -17.68 -19.77
N VAL A 130 -13.10 -18.41 -19.99
CA VAL A 130 -12.68 -18.96 -21.28
C VAL A 130 -12.69 -20.46 -21.18
N THR A 131 -13.33 -21.13 -22.14
CA THR A 131 -13.21 -22.58 -22.30
C THR A 131 -12.02 -22.87 -23.20
N GLY A 132 -11.07 -23.65 -22.71
CA GLY A 132 -9.88 -24.05 -23.45
C GLY A 132 -10.16 -25.11 -24.52
N ALA A 133 -9.17 -25.35 -25.37
CA ALA A 133 -9.23 -26.45 -26.33
C ALA A 133 -9.15 -27.82 -25.61
N PRO A 134 -9.77 -28.88 -26.17
CA PRO A 134 -9.63 -30.23 -25.62
C PRO A 134 -8.17 -30.69 -25.62
N VAL A 135 -7.67 -31.11 -24.45
CA VAL A 135 -6.33 -31.68 -24.27
C VAL A 135 -6.44 -33.19 -24.09
N PRO A 136 -5.59 -34.02 -24.73
CA PRO A 136 -5.62 -35.46 -24.54
C PRO A 136 -5.50 -35.84 -23.05
N LEU A 137 -6.40 -36.71 -22.58
CA LEU A 137 -6.53 -37.07 -21.16
C LEU A 137 -5.22 -37.59 -20.56
N ARG A 138 -4.46 -38.40 -21.32
CA ARG A 138 -3.16 -38.92 -20.87
C ARG A 138 -2.14 -37.81 -20.65
N ALA A 139 -2.04 -36.87 -21.59
CA ALA A 139 -1.08 -35.77 -21.53
C ALA A 139 -1.43 -34.81 -20.39
N TRP A 140 -2.73 -34.55 -20.18
CA TRP A 140 -3.19 -33.77 -19.04
C TRP A 140 -2.92 -34.48 -17.71
N ALA A 141 -3.33 -35.74 -17.56
CA ALA A 141 -3.18 -36.50 -16.32
C ALA A 141 -1.72 -36.76 -15.92
N GLU A 142 -0.83 -36.95 -16.90
CA GLU A 142 0.61 -37.10 -16.68
C GLU A 142 1.33 -35.76 -16.45
N GLY A 143 0.62 -34.63 -16.61
CA GLY A 143 1.21 -33.30 -16.45
C GLY A 143 2.23 -32.95 -17.53
N ASP A 144 2.01 -33.38 -18.77
CA ASP A 144 2.91 -33.10 -19.89
C ASP A 144 3.13 -31.58 -20.03
N ALA A 145 4.39 -31.16 -19.84
CA ALA A 145 4.72 -29.75 -19.69
C ALA A 145 4.43 -28.94 -20.96
N GLU A 146 4.54 -29.53 -22.14
CA GLU A 146 4.24 -28.83 -23.39
C GLU A 146 2.73 -28.70 -23.61
N ALA A 147 1.95 -29.75 -23.30
CA ALA A 147 0.50 -29.68 -23.34
C ALA A 147 -0.05 -28.61 -22.38
N LEU A 148 0.49 -28.52 -21.15
CA LEU A 148 0.08 -27.51 -20.16
C LEU A 148 0.47 -26.09 -20.60
N ARG A 149 1.69 -25.89 -21.12
CA ARG A 149 2.10 -24.58 -21.69
C ARG A 149 1.29 -24.19 -22.92
N ALA A 150 0.97 -25.14 -23.79
CA ALA A 150 0.13 -24.89 -24.96
C ALA A 150 -1.29 -24.47 -24.55
N ALA A 151 -1.89 -25.14 -23.56
CA ALA A 151 -3.18 -24.76 -23.01
C ALA A 151 -3.16 -23.34 -22.41
N ALA A 152 -2.11 -23.00 -21.66
CA ALA A 152 -1.92 -21.66 -21.10
C ALA A 152 -1.80 -20.57 -22.17
N ARG A 153 -0.94 -20.78 -23.18
CA ARG A 153 -0.76 -19.84 -24.31
C ARG A 153 -2.04 -19.64 -25.10
N ALA A 154 -2.83 -20.70 -25.29
CA ALA A 154 -4.10 -20.62 -26.01
C ALA A 154 -5.18 -19.86 -25.22
N ALA A 155 -5.17 -19.92 -23.89
CA ALA A 155 -6.15 -19.26 -23.03
C ALA A 155 -5.88 -17.76 -22.83
N ALA A 156 -4.61 -17.35 -22.85
CA ALA A 156 -4.19 -15.99 -22.48
C ALA A 156 -4.91 -14.86 -23.27
N PRO A 157 -5.07 -14.93 -24.62
CA PRO A 157 -5.77 -13.87 -25.35
C PRO A 157 -7.23 -13.68 -24.91
N GLY A 158 -7.95 -14.77 -24.66
CA GLY A 158 -9.34 -14.71 -24.18
C GLY A 158 -9.44 -14.10 -22.78
N ILE A 159 -8.47 -14.39 -21.90
CA ILE A 159 -8.40 -13.78 -20.57
C ILE A 159 -8.09 -12.28 -20.70
N ALA A 160 -7.19 -11.88 -21.60
CA ALA A 160 -6.88 -10.49 -21.89
C ALA A 160 -8.11 -9.67 -22.29
N GLU A 161 -8.95 -10.22 -23.17
CA GLU A 161 -10.20 -9.58 -23.58
C GLU A 161 -11.17 -9.38 -22.41
N ILE A 162 -11.23 -10.32 -21.45
CA ILE A 162 -12.02 -10.16 -20.22
C ILE A 162 -11.48 -8.97 -19.42
N VAL A 163 -10.16 -8.89 -19.20
CA VAL A 163 -9.53 -7.80 -18.43
C VAL A 163 -9.86 -6.45 -19.05
N VAL A 164 -9.60 -6.26 -20.35
CA VAL A 164 -9.85 -5.00 -21.05
C VAL A 164 -11.31 -4.58 -20.95
N ARG A 165 -12.25 -5.51 -21.14
CA ARG A 165 -13.69 -5.23 -21.04
C ARG A 165 -14.09 -4.77 -19.64
N VAL A 166 -13.60 -5.44 -18.59
CA VAL A 166 -13.93 -5.12 -17.20
C VAL A 166 -13.33 -3.78 -16.80
N GLU A 167 -12.07 -3.51 -17.16
CA GLU A 167 -11.42 -2.23 -16.86
C GLU A 167 -12.09 -1.06 -17.57
N ALA A 168 -12.48 -1.23 -18.84
CA ALA A 168 -13.23 -0.22 -19.58
C ALA A 168 -14.57 0.10 -18.90
N ALA A 169 -15.31 -0.92 -18.46
CA ALA A 169 -16.57 -0.74 -17.74
C ALA A 169 -16.39 -0.01 -16.40
N ARG A 170 -15.34 -0.34 -15.64
CA ARG A 170 -14.99 0.35 -14.39
C ARG A 170 -14.63 1.81 -14.62
N LYS A 171 -13.80 2.10 -15.64
CA LYS A 171 -13.39 3.47 -15.95
C LYS A 171 -14.57 4.35 -16.40
N ALA A 172 -15.54 3.77 -17.11
CA ALA A 172 -16.76 4.48 -17.52
C ALA A 172 -17.67 4.84 -16.33
N THR A 173 -17.57 4.10 -15.22
CA THR A 173 -18.40 4.27 -14.03
C THR A 173 -17.68 4.98 -12.89
N ASP A 174 -16.54 5.64 -13.15
CA ASP A 174 -15.75 6.34 -12.14
C ASP A 174 -16.03 7.86 -12.08
N PRO A 175 -16.94 8.32 -11.20
CA PRO A 175 -17.14 9.75 -10.90
C PRO A 175 -16.02 10.37 -10.04
N ALA A 176 -15.02 9.60 -9.56
CA ALA A 176 -13.94 10.11 -8.71
C ALA A 176 -12.90 10.96 -9.45
N ALA A 177 -13.01 11.10 -10.79
CA ALA A 177 -12.29 12.12 -11.54
C ALA A 177 -12.61 13.56 -11.08
N LEU A 178 -13.67 13.78 -10.28
CA LEU A 178 -14.14 15.10 -9.86
C LEU A 178 -13.83 15.49 -8.39
N ALA A 179 -13.52 14.55 -7.49
CA ALA A 179 -12.99 14.85 -6.15
C ALA A 179 -12.39 13.58 -5.50
N ALA A 180 -11.12 13.64 -5.08
CA ALA A 180 -10.48 12.57 -4.34
C ALA A 180 -11.10 12.47 -2.93
N GLY A 181 -12.00 11.50 -2.74
CA GLY A 181 -12.55 11.14 -1.43
C GLY A 181 -11.51 10.50 -0.51
N PRO A 182 -11.88 10.10 0.72
CA PRO A 182 -10.99 9.37 1.60
C PRO A 182 -10.52 8.06 0.94
N PRO A 183 -9.26 7.66 1.14
CA PRO A 183 -8.69 6.45 0.55
C PRO A 183 -9.47 5.22 1.00
N ARG A 184 -9.81 4.37 0.04
CA ARG A 184 -10.61 3.16 0.28
C ARG A 184 -9.72 1.98 0.67
N LEU A 185 -10.09 1.32 1.75
CA LEU A 185 -9.31 0.21 2.31
C LEU A 185 -10.22 -1.01 2.49
N ARG A 186 -9.86 -2.13 1.87
CA ARG A 186 -10.47 -3.44 2.13
C ARG A 186 -9.84 -4.02 3.38
N LEU A 187 -10.65 -4.28 4.41
CA LEU A 187 -10.21 -5.02 5.59
C LEU A 187 -10.77 -6.43 5.53
N MET A 188 -9.90 -7.42 5.40
CA MET A 188 -10.31 -8.83 5.48
C MET A 188 -10.58 -9.23 6.94
N PRO A 189 -11.51 -10.16 7.19
CA PRO A 189 -11.69 -10.74 8.52
C PRO A 189 -10.37 -11.33 9.04
N VAL A 190 -10.03 -11.00 10.28
CA VAL A 190 -8.88 -11.58 10.98
C VAL A 190 -9.09 -13.08 11.13
N ARG A 191 -8.00 -13.85 11.04
CA ARG A 191 -8.03 -15.31 11.12
C ARG A 191 -6.92 -15.85 12.02
N GLY A 192 -7.17 -17.02 12.60
CA GLY A 192 -6.24 -17.76 13.46
C GLY A 192 -6.31 -17.41 14.95
N ALA A 193 -7.05 -16.38 15.35
CA ALA A 193 -7.21 -16.05 16.77
C ALA A 193 -8.17 -17.04 17.46
N PRO A 194 -7.84 -17.52 18.67
CA PRO A 194 -8.76 -18.31 19.51
C PRO A 194 -9.92 -17.47 20.06
N GLY A 195 -10.90 -18.15 20.66
CA GLY A 195 -12.07 -17.50 21.27
C GLY A 195 -12.85 -16.65 20.26
N ASP A 196 -13.19 -15.42 20.65
CA ASP A 196 -13.83 -14.42 19.77
C ASP A 196 -12.82 -13.49 19.07
N GLY A 197 -11.51 -13.77 19.17
CA GLY A 197 -10.45 -12.85 18.80
C GLY A 197 -10.48 -12.39 17.35
N ASN A 198 -10.88 -13.25 16.42
CA ASN A 198 -11.02 -12.90 15.01
C ASN A 198 -12.04 -11.77 14.82
N THR A 199 -13.21 -11.91 15.44
CA THR A 199 -14.28 -10.92 15.37
C THR A 199 -13.89 -9.65 16.12
N ALA A 200 -13.34 -9.78 17.33
CA ALA A 200 -12.96 -8.65 18.17
C ALA A 200 -11.86 -7.79 17.52
N LEU A 201 -10.79 -8.41 17.00
CA LEU A 201 -9.71 -7.70 16.31
C LEU A 201 -10.19 -7.04 15.01
N THR A 202 -11.02 -7.73 14.22
CA THR A 202 -11.57 -7.16 12.98
C THR A 202 -12.40 -5.91 13.28
N ALA A 203 -13.28 -5.98 14.29
CA ALA A 203 -14.13 -4.85 14.68
C ALA A 203 -13.30 -3.66 15.16
N ARG A 204 -12.32 -3.87 16.05
CA ARG A 204 -11.47 -2.81 16.58
C ARG A 204 -10.54 -2.21 15.52
N MET A 205 -9.96 -3.04 14.65
CA MET A 205 -9.12 -2.55 13.57
C MET A 205 -9.92 -1.65 12.61
N ARG A 206 -11.15 -2.04 12.26
CA ARG A 206 -12.04 -1.21 11.44
C ARG A 206 -12.30 0.15 12.07
N GLU A 207 -12.68 0.17 13.34
CA GLU A 207 -12.95 1.39 14.10
C GLU A 207 -11.74 2.33 14.07
N PHE A 208 -10.55 1.81 14.39
CA PHE A 208 -9.34 2.61 14.46
C PHE A 208 -8.81 3.10 13.10
N LEU A 209 -8.99 2.32 12.03
CA LEU A 209 -8.65 2.75 10.67
C LEU A 209 -9.64 3.79 10.15
N ALA A 210 -10.93 3.63 10.41
CA ALA A 210 -11.94 4.64 10.09
C ALA A 210 -11.64 5.97 10.80
N GLY A 211 -11.30 5.92 12.10
CA GLY A 211 -10.85 7.09 12.87
C GLY A 211 -9.55 7.73 12.36
N ARG A 212 -8.80 7.05 11.48
CA ARG A 212 -7.57 7.54 10.82
C ARG A 212 -7.82 8.09 9.40
N GLY A 213 -9.08 8.21 8.98
CA GLY A 213 -9.46 8.84 7.72
C GLY A 213 -9.56 7.88 6.52
N PHE A 214 -9.54 6.56 6.75
CA PHE A 214 -9.79 5.56 5.72
C PHE A 214 -11.28 5.26 5.58
N LEU A 215 -11.75 5.07 4.34
CA LEU A 215 -13.04 4.42 4.11
C LEU A 215 -12.84 2.90 4.15
N VAL A 216 -13.06 2.31 5.32
CA VAL A 216 -12.88 0.86 5.51
C VAL A 216 -14.13 0.11 5.04
N GLN A 217 -13.93 -0.83 4.14
CA GLN A 217 -14.99 -1.62 3.51
C GLN A 217 -14.64 -3.10 3.50
N ASP A 218 -15.67 -3.94 3.36
CA ASP A 218 -15.49 -5.39 3.28
C ASP A 218 -15.12 -5.81 1.87
N GLY A 219 -15.78 -5.21 0.86
CA GLY A 219 -15.56 -5.48 -0.56
C GLY A 219 -14.27 -4.86 -1.11
N ALA A 220 -13.75 -5.44 -2.19
CA ALA A 220 -12.54 -4.97 -2.86
C ALA A 220 -12.84 -3.87 -3.89
N ASP A 221 -14.12 -3.61 -4.17
CA ASP A 221 -14.53 -2.62 -5.15
C ASP A 221 -13.90 -1.25 -4.87
N ARG A 222 -13.07 -0.79 -5.80
CA ARG A 222 -12.33 0.48 -5.73
C ARG A 222 -11.46 0.65 -4.48
N ALA A 223 -11.15 -0.42 -3.76
CA ALA A 223 -10.16 -0.37 -2.70
C ALA A 223 -8.77 -0.10 -3.30
N GLU A 224 -8.06 0.86 -2.72
CA GLU A 224 -6.68 1.20 -3.09
C GLU A 224 -5.68 0.36 -2.27
N PHE A 225 -6.08 0.01 -1.05
CA PHE A 225 -5.31 -0.77 -0.09
C PHE A 225 -6.09 -1.97 0.42
N GLY A 226 -5.38 -3.08 0.61
CA GLY A 226 -5.86 -4.26 1.29
C GLY A 226 -5.13 -4.44 2.61
N VAL A 227 -5.86 -4.83 3.66
CA VAL A 227 -5.29 -5.19 4.96
C VAL A 227 -5.79 -6.55 5.38
N GLU A 228 -4.85 -7.45 5.68
CA GLU A 228 -5.11 -8.77 6.21
C GLU A 228 -4.47 -8.92 7.58
N GLY A 229 -5.23 -9.44 8.56
CA GLY A 229 -4.73 -9.76 9.89
C GLY A 229 -4.69 -11.26 10.13
N VAL A 230 -3.53 -11.78 10.54
CA VAL A 230 -3.32 -13.18 10.89
C VAL A 230 -2.79 -13.25 12.32
N VAL A 231 -3.40 -14.12 13.12
CA VAL A 231 -2.95 -14.44 14.47
C VAL A 231 -2.42 -15.86 14.49
N ALA A 232 -1.22 -16.03 15.03
CA ALA A 232 -0.61 -17.32 15.26
C ALA A 232 -0.30 -17.49 16.75
N MET A 233 -0.56 -18.70 17.25
CA MET A 233 -0.24 -19.11 18.61
C MET A 233 0.90 -20.12 18.56
N ALA A 234 1.95 -19.90 19.36
CA ALA A 234 3.09 -20.80 19.47
C ALA A 234 3.39 -21.09 20.95
N PRO A 235 4.02 -22.24 21.27
CA PRO A 235 4.56 -22.46 22.61
C PRO A 235 5.50 -21.33 23.03
N GLY A 236 5.37 -20.85 24.26
CA GLY A 236 6.25 -19.82 24.81
C GLY A 236 7.47 -20.41 25.53
N ALA A 237 8.21 -19.57 26.25
CA ALA A 237 9.43 -19.97 26.96
C ALA A 237 9.25 -21.08 28.03
N SER A 238 8.03 -21.28 28.54
CA SER A 238 7.69 -22.36 29.47
C SER A 238 6.31 -22.95 29.18
N PRO A 239 5.97 -24.15 29.69
CA PRO A 239 4.67 -24.78 29.45
C PRO A 239 3.45 -23.96 29.92
N ALA A 240 3.66 -23.00 30.83
CA ALA A 240 2.63 -22.12 31.38
C ALA A 240 2.36 -20.87 30.54
N VAL A 241 3.21 -20.58 29.55
CA VAL A 241 3.08 -19.41 28.67
C VAL A 241 2.96 -19.82 27.21
N GLN A 242 2.33 -18.97 26.42
CA GLN A 242 2.22 -19.09 24.99
C GLN A 242 2.57 -17.75 24.33
N ARG A 243 3.20 -17.82 23.16
CA ARG A 243 3.49 -16.65 22.35
C ARG A 243 2.32 -16.41 21.40
N VAL A 244 1.78 -15.21 21.42
CA VAL A 244 0.83 -14.71 20.43
C VAL A 244 1.58 -13.81 19.46
N GLU A 245 1.42 -14.09 18.17
CA GLU A 245 1.94 -13.31 17.06
C GLU A 245 0.77 -12.76 16.26
N VAL A 246 0.64 -11.44 16.20
CA VAL A 246 -0.36 -10.75 15.39
C VAL A 246 0.36 -10.04 14.26
N GLN A 247 0.08 -10.47 13.04
CA GLN A 247 0.67 -9.91 11.83
C GLN A 247 -0.41 -9.24 10.99
N TRP A 248 -0.15 -8.00 10.59
CA TRP A 248 -0.97 -7.27 9.63
C TRP A 248 -0.17 -7.06 8.35
N ILE A 249 -0.71 -7.51 7.22
CA ILE A 249 -0.10 -7.36 5.91
C ILE A 249 -0.86 -6.27 5.17
N VAL A 250 -0.14 -5.27 4.65
CA VAL A 250 -0.72 -4.17 3.88
C VAL A 250 -0.30 -4.32 2.44
N THR A 251 -1.27 -4.40 1.54
CA THR A 251 -1.04 -4.52 0.10
C THR A 251 -1.66 -3.35 -0.63
N ARG A 252 -1.08 -2.99 -1.76
CA ARG A 252 -1.67 -2.06 -2.73
C ARG A 252 -2.49 -2.84 -3.77
N ARG A 253 -3.34 -2.11 -4.50
CA ARG A 253 -4.15 -2.61 -5.61
C ARG A 253 -3.41 -3.38 -6.70
N ASP A 254 -2.12 -3.11 -6.92
CA ASP A 254 -1.26 -3.83 -7.87
C ASP A 254 -0.68 -5.14 -7.30
N GLY A 255 -1.10 -5.52 -6.09
CA GLY A 255 -0.57 -6.65 -5.36
C GLY A 255 0.84 -6.43 -4.83
N GLN A 256 1.35 -5.20 -4.83
CA GLN A 256 2.58 -4.91 -4.10
C GLN A 256 2.30 -4.96 -2.59
N GLU A 257 3.07 -5.77 -1.87
CA GLU A 257 3.12 -5.67 -0.42
C GLU A 257 3.84 -4.37 -0.03
N LEU A 258 3.12 -3.47 0.63
CA LEU A 258 3.67 -2.19 1.08
C LEU A 258 4.46 -2.35 2.39
N GLY A 259 4.11 -3.36 3.16
CA GLY A 259 4.80 -3.72 4.40
C GLY A 259 3.93 -4.52 5.34
N ARG A 260 4.52 -4.86 6.49
CA ARG A 260 3.87 -5.63 7.56
C ARG A 260 4.00 -4.94 8.90
N VAL A 261 2.99 -5.08 9.74
CA VAL A 261 3.03 -4.68 11.15
C VAL A 261 2.97 -5.95 11.98
N LEU A 262 4.02 -6.20 12.76
CA LEU A 262 4.17 -7.42 13.55
C LEU A 262 4.17 -7.08 15.04
N GLN A 263 3.32 -7.75 15.81
CA GLN A 263 3.24 -7.63 17.26
C GLN A 263 3.40 -9.02 17.86
N LEU A 264 4.41 -9.20 18.71
CA LEU A 264 4.66 -10.45 19.43
C LEU A 264 4.57 -10.20 20.92
N ASN A 265 3.77 -11.01 21.60
CA ASN A 265 3.65 -10.96 23.06
C ASN A 265 3.66 -12.38 23.64
N GLU A 266 4.16 -12.54 24.86
CA GLU A 266 3.97 -13.76 25.64
C GLU A 266 2.83 -13.54 26.64
N VAL A 267 1.91 -14.50 26.70
CA VAL A 267 0.74 -14.46 27.58
C VAL A 267 0.61 -15.79 28.32
N PRO A 268 -0.07 -15.82 29.48
CA PRO A 268 -0.42 -17.08 30.12
C PRO A 268 -1.18 -18.00 29.17
N ARG A 269 -0.86 -19.29 29.20
CA ARG A 269 -1.51 -20.26 28.33
C ARG A 269 -3.03 -20.29 28.59
N GLY A 270 -3.81 -20.25 27.51
CA GLY A 270 -5.28 -20.27 27.55
C GLY A 270 -5.95 -18.94 27.91
N SER A 271 -5.18 -17.88 28.23
CA SER A 271 -5.76 -16.58 28.59
C SER A 271 -6.51 -15.90 27.44
N LEU A 272 -6.31 -16.37 26.20
CA LEU A 272 -6.91 -15.83 24.98
C LEU A 272 -8.00 -16.76 24.41
N ASP A 273 -8.43 -17.78 25.13
CA ASP A 273 -9.43 -18.73 24.61
C ASP A 273 -10.88 -18.20 24.72
N GLY A 274 -11.06 -17.09 25.42
CA GLY A 274 -12.35 -16.45 25.69
C GLY A 274 -12.56 -15.14 24.93
N LEU A 275 -12.93 -14.08 25.66
CA LEU A 275 -13.24 -12.77 25.10
C LEU A 275 -12.00 -11.89 24.97
N TRP A 276 -11.78 -11.36 23.78
CA TRP A 276 -10.63 -10.55 23.41
C TRP A 276 -10.86 -9.05 23.56
N GLY A 277 -12.05 -8.58 23.94
CA GLY A 277 -12.46 -7.17 23.85
C GLY A 277 -11.37 -6.14 24.22
N ASP A 278 -10.75 -6.27 25.39
CA ASP A 278 -9.71 -5.35 25.86
C ASP A 278 -8.36 -5.54 25.14
N VAL A 279 -7.97 -6.81 24.92
CA VAL A 279 -6.74 -7.15 24.19
C VAL A 279 -6.81 -6.65 22.75
N ALA A 280 -7.94 -6.91 22.08
CA ALA A 280 -8.20 -6.48 20.72
C ALA A 280 -8.19 -4.96 20.58
N TYR A 281 -8.69 -4.23 21.58
CA TYR A 281 -8.63 -2.76 21.58
C TYR A 281 -7.18 -2.28 21.52
N VAL A 282 -6.33 -2.74 22.45
CA VAL A 282 -4.92 -2.33 22.52
C VAL A 282 -4.13 -2.75 21.28
N VAL A 283 -4.28 -4.01 20.87
CA VAL A 283 -3.59 -4.58 19.70
C VAL A 283 -3.95 -3.79 18.44
N ALA A 284 -5.24 -3.54 18.20
CA ALA A 284 -5.70 -2.82 17.03
C ALA A 284 -5.35 -1.32 17.07
N GLN A 285 -5.35 -0.69 18.25
CA GLN A 285 -4.99 0.73 18.41
C GLN A 285 -3.56 0.98 17.93
N GLU A 286 -2.62 0.14 18.38
CA GLU A 286 -1.21 0.22 18.00
C GLU A 286 -1.01 -0.15 16.53
N ALA A 287 -1.58 -1.29 16.11
CA ALA A 287 -1.40 -1.80 14.76
C ALA A 287 -1.96 -0.86 13.68
N SER A 288 -3.11 -0.23 13.92
CA SER A 288 -3.70 0.74 12.99
C SER A 288 -2.82 1.99 12.79
N GLY A 289 -2.01 2.37 13.80
CA GLY A 289 -0.96 3.37 13.65
C GLY A 289 0.10 2.92 12.65
N GLY A 290 0.64 1.72 12.84
CA GLY A 290 1.60 1.11 11.93
C GLY A 290 1.07 0.96 10.50
N VAL A 291 -0.16 0.48 10.33
CA VAL A 291 -0.80 0.32 9.01
C VAL A 291 -0.91 1.65 8.27
N ARG A 292 -1.37 2.71 8.95
CA ARG A 292 -1.43 4.06 8.37
C ARG A 292 -0.05 4.54 7.94
N ASP A 293 0.96 4.28 8.75
CA ASP A 293 2.32 4.72 8.48
C ASP A 293 2.92 3.97 7.27
N VAL A 294 2.65 2.67 7.13
CA VAL A 294 2.99 1.88 5.93
C VAL A 294 2.35 2.48 4.67
N ILE A 295 1.03 2.76 4.72
CA ILE A 295 0.31 3.35 3.58
C ILE A 295 0.86 4.75 3.24
N ARG A 296 1.12 5.59 4.24
CA ARG A 296 1.67 6.94 4.05
C ARG A 296 3.06 6.88 3.40
N ASN A 297 3.94 6.02 3.89
CA ASN A 297 5.31 5.91 3.40
C ASN A 297 5.37 5.40 1.96
N ALA A 298 4.37 4.62 1.54
CA ALA A 298 4.21 4.20 0.15
C ALA A 298 3.65 5.29 -0.78
N GLY A 299 3.34 6.50 -0.28
CA GLY A 299 2.69 7.56 -1.06
C GLY A 299 1.18 7.39 -1.25
N GLY A 300 0.54 6.54 -0.44
CA GLY A 300 -0.87 6.17 -0.55
C GLY A 300 -1.87 7.11 0.14
N LEU A 301 -1.39 8.19 0.77
CA LEU A 301 -2.25 9.25 1.29
C LEU A 301 -1.95 10.54 0.52
N PRO A 302 -2.96 11.27 0.02
CA PRO A 302 -2.73 12.61 -0.47
C PRO A 302 -2.05 13.43 0.63
N GLY A 303 -0.95 14.11 0.28
CA GLY A 303 -0.26 15.02 1.20
C GLY A 303 -1.26 16.02 1.78
N PRO A 304 -1.02 16.56 2.99
CA PRO A 304 -1.96 17.45 3.65
C PRO A 304 -2.42 18.53 2.67
N ALA A 305 -3.74 18.67 2.53
CA ALA A 305 -4.34 19.78 1.79
C ALA A 305 -3.66 21.07 2.26
N PRO A 306 -3.29 21.98 1.35
CA PRO A 306 -2.68 23.24 1.75
C PRO A 306 -3.63 23.88 2.77
N ALA A 307 -3.15 24.02 4.01
CA ALA A 307 -3.86 24.79 5.02
C ALA A 307 -4.21 26.12 4.35
N ALA A 308 -5.49 26.45 4.30
CA ALA A 308 -5.93 27.77 3.89
C ALA A 308 -5.16 28.74 4.79
N SER A 309 -4.18 29.43 4.21
CA SER A 309 -3.39 30.42 4.93
C SER A 309 -4.38 31.37 5.58
N PRO A 310 -4.36 31.58 6.91
CA PRO A 310 -5.14 32.64 7.49
C PRO A 310 -4.73 33.92 6.77
N ALA A 311 -5.74 34.60 6.20
CA ALA A 311 -5.55 35.84 5.48
C ALA A 311 -4.59 36.73 6.27
N SER A 312 -3.42 36.97 5.67
CA SER A 312 -2.38 37.80 6.25
C SER A 312 -3.02 39.12 6.68
N ALA A 313 -2.96 39.39 7.98
CA ALA A 313 -3.36 40.66 8.55
C ALA A 313 -2.77 41.79 7.70
N ALA A 314 -3.64 42.70 7.25
CA ALA A 314 -3.24 43.88 6.52
C ALA A 314 -2.19 44.67 7.33
N PRO A 315 -1.15 45.24 6.70
CA PRO A 315 -0.18 46.06 7.39
C PRO A 315 -0.88 47.27 8.02
N GLN A 316 -0.67 47.47 9.32
CA GLN A 316 -1.12 48.67 10.02
C GLN A 316 -0.50 49.90 9.35
N ALA A 317 -1.35 50.79 8.86
CA ALA A 317 -0.97 52.05 8.25
C ALA A 317 -0.27 52.93 9.29
N ARG A 318 0.90 53.48 8.91
CA ARG A 318 1.57 54.55 9.65
C ARG A 318 0.60 55.73 9.83
N PRO A 319 0.51 56.34 11.03
CA PRO A 319 -0.24 57.57 11.19
C PRO A 319 0.42 58.71 10.39
N PRO A 320 -0.37 59.57 9.73
CA PRO A 320 0.15 60.70 8.96
C PRO A 320 0.78 61.76 9.87
N ALA A 321 1.86 62.37 9.37
CA ALA A 321 2.58 63.47 10.01
C ALA A 321 1.71 64.75 10.04
N ASP A 322 1.80 65.50 11.14
CA ASP A 322 1.08 66.76 11.33
C ASP A 322 1.43 67.81 10.26
N PRO A 323 0.45 68.59 9.77
CA PRO A 323 0.70 69.67 8.82
C PRO A 323 1.37 70.88 9.47
N PRO A 324 2.23 71.61 8.74
CA PRO A 324 2.90 72.81 9.26
C PRO A 324 1.92 73.96 9.50
N ALA A 325 2.10 74.66 10.62
CA ALA A 325 1.28 75.79 11.05
C ALA A 325 1.37 77.00 10.10
N PRO A 326 0.27 77.75 9.89
CA PRO A 326 0.25 78.89 8.99
C PRO A 326 1.00 80.12 9.56
N PRO A 327 1.53 81.00 8.69
CA PRO A 327 2.31 82.17 9.09
C PRO A 327 1.43 83.25 9.71
N ARG A 328 1.90 83.88 10.80
CA ARG A 328 1.30 85.12 11.33
C ARG A 328 1.88 86.34 10.61
N LEU A 329 1.01 87.20 10.10
CA LEU A 329 1.31 88.57 9.68
C LEU A 329 1.55 89.45 10.92
N ARG A 330 2.36 90.50 10.71
CA ARG A 330 2.91 91.53 11.62
C ARG A 330 2.22 91.75 12.96
#